data_AF-A0A968WC60-F1
#
_entry.id   AF-A0A968WC60-F1
#
_cell.length_a   1.000
_cell.length_b   1.000
_cell.length_c   1.000
_cell.angle_alpha   90.00
_cell.angle_beta   90.00
_cell.angle_gamma   90.00
#
_symmetry.space_group_name_H-M   'P 1'
#
loop_
_entity.id
_entity.type
_entity.pdbx_description
1 polymer ?
#
loop_
_entity_poly.entity_id
_entity_poly.type
_entity_poly.pdbx_seq_one_letter_code
_entity_poly.pdbx_strand_id
1 'polypeptide(L)'
;MYNFSIPSALKAYIDQIVRLGRTFAFTPENPVTPYQPLVLGKKMFIIAARGGSGFGAGGQYEQMNFQTPYLATIFGFLGITDITFVEMENDELGGEGLAEAIATARTQIALLAGS
;
A
#
# COMPACT_ATOMS: atom_id res chain seq x y z
N MET A 1 -3.98 -1.83 -10.34
CA MET A 1 -4.95 -0.85 -9.82
C MET A 1 -6.26 -1.14 -10.50
N TYR A 2 -7.34 -1.31 -9.76
CA TYR A 2 -8.67 -1.55 -10.32
C TYR A 2 -9.53 -0.34 -10.01
N ASN A 3 -9.98 0.38 -11.05
CA ASN A 3 -10.81 1.58 -10.94
C ASN A 3 -10.28 2.55 -9.87
N PHE A 4 -9.03 3.00 -10.03
CA PHE A 4 -8.36 3.95 -9.14
C PHE A 4 -8.02 3.44 -7.72
N SER A 5 -8.42 2.23 -7.36
CA SER A 5 -8.21 1.65 -6.02
C SER A 5 -7.72 0.19 -6.08
N ILE A 6 -7.93 -0.55 -4.99
CA ILE A 6 -7.59 -1.96 -4.83
C ILE A 6 -8.73 -2.88 -5.30
N PRO A 7 -8.43 -4.15 -5.67
CA PRO A 7 -9.46 -5.14 -5.93
C PRO A 7 -10.37 -5.37 -4.71
N SER A 8 -11.65 -5.64 -4.95
CA SER A 8 -12.66 -5.85 -3.90
C SER A 8 -12.31 -7.00 -2.94
N ALA A 9 -11.70 -8.08 -3.45
CA ALA A 9 -11.26 -9.20 -2.62
C ALA A 9 -10.18 -8.79 -1.61
N LEU A 10 -9.26 -7.89 -1.99
CA LEU A 10 -8.25 -7.37 -1.05
C LEU A 10 -8.90 -6.49 0.02
N LYS A 11 -9.88 -5.66 -0.36
CA LYS A 11 -10.66 -4.87 0.60
C LYS A 11 -11.38 -5.78 1.60
N ALA A 12 -12.02 -6.84 1.12
CA ALA A 12 -12.69 -7.82 1.97
C ALA A 12 -11.72 -8.53 2.93
N TYR A 13 -10.51 -8.90 2.46
CA TYR A 13 -9.47 -9.46 3.32
C TYR A 13 -9.05 -8.48 4.43
N ILE A 14 -8.82 -7.21 4.08
CA ILE A 14 -8.48 -6.16 5.05
C ILE A 14 -9.58 -6.03 6.12
N ASP A 15 -10.84 -6.05 5.71
CA ASP A 15 -11.99 -5.98 6.63
C ASP A 15 -12.03 -7.16 7.62
N GLN A 16 -11.50 -8.33 7.24
CA GLN A 16 -11.43 -9.50 8.13
C GLN A 16 -10.29 -9.40 9.16
N ILE A 17 -9.18 -8.74 8.83
CA ILE A 17 -8.00 -8.67 9.70
C ILE A 17 -7.97 -7.44 10.61
N VAL A 18 -8.71 -6.38 10.29
CA VAL A 18 -8.87 -5.19 11.16
C VAL A 18 -9.86 -5.54 12.27
N ARG A 19 -9.36 -5.89 13.45
CA ARG A 19 -10.13 -6.51 14.54
C ARG A 19 -9.79 -5.91 15.90
N LEU A 20 -10.83 -5.45 16.61
CA LEU A 20 -10.72 -4.95 17.98
C LEU A 20 -10.14 -6.02 18.91
N GLY A 21 -9.18 -5.63 19.74
CA GLY A 21 -8.47 -6.49 20.68
C GLY A 21 -7.49 -7.47 20.01
N ARG A 22 -7.26 -7.37 18.70
CA ARG A 22 -6.36 -8.26 17.95
C ARG A 22 -5.32 -7.48 17.14
N THR A 23 -5.76 -6.56 16.29
CA THR A 23 -4.87 -5.74 15.45
C THR A 23 -4.96 -4.25 15.76
N PHE A 24 -6.03 -3.83 16.45
CA PHE A 24 -6.10 -2.54 17.15
C PHE A 24 -6.87 -2.70 18.47
N ALA A 25 -6.66 -1.79 19.42
CA ALA A 25 -7.43 -1.65 20.65
C ALA A 25 -8.20 -0.32 20.67
N PHE A 26 -9.22 -0.23 21.53
CA PHE A 26 -9.98 0.98 21.77
C PHE A 26 -9.99 1.28 23.28
N THR A 27 -9.54 2.47 23.66
CA THR A 27 -9.41 2.95 25.03
C THR A 27 -10.12 4.31 25.14
N PRO A 28 -11.41 4.34 25.49
CA PRO A 28 -12.21 5.58 25.51
C PRO A 28 -11.69 6.61 26.52
N GLU A 29 -10.90 6.20 27.51
CA GLU A 29 -10.29 7.07 28.52
C GLU A 29 -9.15 7.94 27.96
N ASN A 30 -8.65 7.64 26.76
CA ASN A 30 -7.71 8.50 26.04
C ASN A 30 -8.46 9.29 24.93
N PRO A 31 -8.96 10.50 25.24
CA PRO A 31 -9.81 11.25 24.32
C PRO A 31 -9.07 11.77 23.07
N VAL A 32 -7.73 11.82 23.09
CA VAL A 32 -6.93 12.32 21.96
C VAL A 32 -6.63 11.19 20.97
N THR A 33 -6.37 9.97 21.47
CA THR A 33 -6.03 8.80 20.66
C THR A 33 -6.75 7.56 21.21
N PRO A 34 -8.08 7.46 21.03
CA PRO A 34 -8.85 6.37 21.59
C PRO A 34 -8.59 5.04 20.88
N TYR A 35 -7.98 5.05 19.69
CA TYR A 35 -7.58 3.86 18.97
C TYR A 35 -6.07 3.64 19.10
N GLN A 36 -5.68 2.45 19.51
CA GLN A 36 -4.28 2.07 19.66
C GLN A 36 -3.91 0.95 18.67
N PRO A 37 -2.87 1.11 17.85
CA PRO A 37 -2.37 0.03 17.00
C PRO A 37 -1.76 -1.11 17.84
N LEU A 38 -1.95 -2.36 17.40
CA LEU A 38 -1.37 -3.54 18.06
C LEU A 38 -0.34 -4.28 17.21
N VAL A 39 -0.19 -3.94 15.92
CA VAL A 39 0.71 -4.60 14.97
C VAL A 39 2.01 -3.79 14.80
N LEU A 40 2.72 -3.60 15.92
CA LEU A 40 3.92 -2.77 15.98
C LEU A 40 5.19 -3.52 15.55
N GLY A 41 6.21 -2.77 15.11
CA GLY A 41 7.54 -3.30 14.79
C GLY A 41 7.57 -4.23 13.57
N LYS A 42 6.55 -4.17 12.72
CA LYS A 42 6.49 -4.95 11.48
C LYS A 42 6.83 -4.09 10.28
N LYS A 43 7.46 -4.71 9.30
CA LYS A 43 7.70 -4.16 7.96
C LYS A 43 6.69 -4.72 6.99
N MET A 44 6.36 -3.95 5.96
CA MET A 44 5.47 -4.38 4.89
C MET A 44 5.99 -3.94 3.53
N PHE A 45 5.86 -4.85 2.57
CA PHE A 45 6.24 -4.64 1.18
C PHE A 45 4.99 -4.76 0.32
N ILE A 46 4.71 -3.76 -0.50
CA ILE A 46 3.54 -3.72 -1.37
C ILE A 46 4.00 -3.51 -2.80
N ILE A 47 3.79 -4.51 -3.66
CA ILE A 47 3.98 -4.38 -5.09
C ILE A 47 2.66 -3.96 -5.72
N ALA A 48 2.63 -2.78 -6.33
CA ALA A 48 1.43 -2.20 -6.91
C ALA A 48 1.64 -1.92 -8.40
N ALA A 49 0.88 -2.60 -9.27
CA ALA A 49 0.90 -2.37 -10.71
C ALA A 49 -0.27 -1.49 -11.15
N ARG A 50 -0.10 -0.69 -12.22
CA ARG A 50 -1.12 0.17 -12.83
C ARG A 50 -1.03 0.12 -14.36
N GLY A 51 -2.19 0.21 -15.01
CA GLY A 51 -2.31 0.23 -16.47
C GLY A 51 -1.67 1.47 -17.10
N GLY A 52 -2.11 2.66 -16.66
CA GLY A 52 -1.51 3.95 -17.04
C GLY A 52 -0.36 4.37 -16.13
N SER A 53 0.14 5.59 -16.37
CA SER A 53 1.24 6.21 -15.62
C SER A 53 0.88 7.57 -15.04
N GLY A 54 1.66 8.04 -14.07
CA GLY A 54 1.51 9.36 -13.45
C GLY A 54 0.63 9.36 -12.20
N PHE A 55 0.47 8.22 -11.51
CA PHE A 55 -0.28 8.10 -10.25
C PHE A 55 0.60 8.28 -9.00
N GLY A 56 1.92 8.31 -9.18
CA GLY A 56 2.89 8.64 -8.12
C GLY A 56 2.92 10.14 -7.77
N ALA A 57 3.70 10.48 -6.74
CA ALA A 57 3.84 11.86 -6.26
C ALA A 57 4.30 12.83 -7.36
N GLY A 58 3.60 13.96 -7.50
CA GLY A 58 3.82 14.97 -8.54
C GLY A 58 3.31 14.58 -9.93
N GLY A 59 2.71 13.40 -10.09
CA GLY A 59 2.17 12.91 -11.36
C GLY A 59 0.83 13.53 -11.73
N GLN A 60 0.50 13.54 -13.03
CA GLN A 60 -0.74 14.10 -13.57
C GLN A 60 -2.01 13.51 -12.93
N TYR A 61 -1.98 12.24 -12.55
CA TYR A 61 -3.10 11.50 -11.97
C TYR A 61 -2.88 11.15 -10.49
N GLU A 62 -1.95 11.81 -9.79
CA GLU A 62 -1.67 11.57 -8.37
C GLU A 62 -2.94 11.61 -7.52
N GLN A 63 -3.80 12.61 -7.75
CA GLN A 63 -5.05 12.80 -7.02
C GLN A 63 -6.10 11.71 -7.31
N MET A 64 -5.88 10.88 -8.31
CA MET A 64 -6.71 9.72 -8.65
C MET A 64 -6.12 8.41 -8.10
N ASN A 65 -5.04 8.46 -7.34
CA ASN A 65 -4.48 7.27 -6.71
C ASN A 65 -5.13 7.02 -5.34
N PHE A 66 -6.21 6.23 -5.32
CA PHE A 66 -6.82 5.71 -4.09
C PHE A 66 -6.31 4.32 -3.71
N GLN A 67 -5.23 3.86 -4.35
CA GLN A 67 -4.66 2.52 -4.12
C GLN A 67 -3.62 2.57 -3.00
N THR A 68 -2.48 3.21 -3.24
CA THR A 68 -1.35 3.19 -2.29
C THR A 68 -1.62 4.05 -1.05
N PRO A 69 -2.28 5.24 -1.12
CA PRO A 69 -2.63 5.99 0.08
C PRO A 69 -3.62 5.25 1.00
N TYR A 70 -4.59 4.54 0.42
CA TYR A 70 -5.53 3.72 1.22
C TYR A 70 -4.79 2.62 1.98
N LEU A 71 -3.90 1.88 1.31
CA LEU A 71 -3.11 0.81 1.92
C LEU A 71 -2.17 1.37 3.01
N ALA A 72 -1.51 2.50 2.76
CA ALA A 72 -0.68 3.17 3.76
C ALA A 72 -1.50 3.58 4.99
N THR A 73 -2.69 4.13 4.78
CA THR A 73 -3.59 4.57 5.85
C THR A 73 -4.05 3.40 6.72
N ILE A 74 -4.58 2.33 6.10
CA ILE A 74 -5.18 1.23 6.86
C ILE A 74 -4.13 0.39 7.60
N PHE A 75 -2.97 0.15 7.00
CA PHE A 75 -1.89 -0.58 7.68
C PHE A 75 -1.15 0.28 8.71
N GLY A 76 -1.03 1.59 8.46
CA GLY A 76 -0.55 2.56 9.44
C GLY A 76 -1.46 2.61 10.66
N PHE A 77 -2.79 2.57 10.47
CA PHE A 77 -3.75 2.46 11.58
C PHE A 77 -3.54 1.21 12.45
N LEU A 78 -3.11 0.10 11.85
CA LEU A 78 -2.78 -1.12 12.61
C LEU A 78 -1.41 -1.08 13.28
N GLY A 79 -0.56 -0.11 12.94
CA GLY A 79 0.78 0.10 13.53
C GLY A 79 1.95 -0.21 12.61
N ILE A 80 1.69 -0.55 11.35
CA ILE A 80 2.72 -0.85 10.36
C ILE A 80 3.08 0.46 9.65
N THR A 81 4.15 1.11 10.10
CA THR A 81 4.61 2.40 9.54
C THR A 81 5.81 2.26 8.60
N ASP A 82 6.55 1.16 8.69
CA ASP A 82 7.62 0.80 7.75
C ASP A 82 7.00 0.07 6.55
N ILE A 83 6.42 0.84 5.63
CA ILE A 83 5.80 0.34 4.40
C ILE A 83 6.64 0.80 3.21
N THR A 84 7.15 -0.16 2.43
CA THR A 84 7.80 0.12 1.15
C THR A 84 6.85 -0.24 0.00
N PHE A 85 6.60 0.74 -0.87
CA PHE A 85 5.86 0.54 -2.11
C PHE A 85 6.83 0.32 -3.27
N VAL A 86 6.61 -0.75 -4.03
CA VAL A 86 7.26 -1.02 -5.32
C VAL A 86 6.19 -0.83 -6.38
N GLU A 87 6.23 0.30 -7.07
CA GLU A 87 5.19 0.74 -7.99
C GLU A 87 5.61 0.48 -9.44
N MET A 88 4.70 -0.10 -10.23
CA MET A 88 4.88 -0.34 -11.65
C MET A 88 3.73 0.29 -12.41
N GLU A 89 4.05 1.01 -13.48
CA GLU A 89 3.10 1.71 -14.34
C GLU A 89 3.30 1.29 -15.81
N ASN A 90 2.40 1.71 -16.70
CA ASN A 90 2.40 1.39 -18.13
C ASN A 90 2.06 -0.07 -18.49
N ASP A 91 1.42 -0.82 -17.60
CA ASP A 91 1.04 -2.22 -17.84
C ASP A 91 0.10 -2.40 -19.05
N GLU A 92 -0.81 -1.44 -19.28
CA GLU A 92 -1.73 -1.46 -20.43
C GLU A 92 -1.04 -1.10 -21.75
N LEU A 93 -0.02 -0.24 -21.70
CA LEU A 93 0.73 0.23 -22.88
C LEU A 93 1.82 -0.76 -23.31
N GLY A 94 2.37 -1.52 -22.36
CA GLY A 94 3.43 -2.49 -22.61
C GLY A 94 4.73 -1.84 -23.11
N GLY A 95 5.47 -2.58 -23.94
CA GLY A 95 6.68 -2.10 -24.59
C GLY A 95 7.84 -1.79 -23.64
N GLU A 96 8.71 -0.85 -24.06
CA GLU A 96 9.92 -0.49 -23.32
C GLU A 96 9.61 0.11 -21.95
N GLY A 97 8.56 0.92 -21.83
CA GLY A 97 8.16 1.51 -20.56
C GLY A 97 7.77 0.47 -19.51
N LEU A 98 7.04 -0.59 -19.90
CA LEU A 98 6.73 -1.70 -19.01
C LEU A 98 7.99 -2.53 -18.68
N ALA A 99 8.86 -2.77 -19.66
CA ALA A 99 10.10 -3.52 -19.44
C ALA A 99 11.03 -2.80 -18.43
N GLU A 100 11.16 -1.48 -18.54
CA GLU A 100 11.92 -0.66 -17.59
C GLU A 100 11.28 -0.65 -16.19
N ALA A 101 9.95 -0.52 -16.11
CA ALA A 101 9.23 -0.59 -14.84
C ALA A 101 9.45 -1.93 -14.13
N ILE A 102 9.37 -3.05 -14.86
CA ILE A 102 9.63 -4.40 -14.32
C ILE A 102 11.09 -4.55 -13.87
N ALA A 103 12.06 -4.07 -14.66
CA ALA A 103 13.48 -4.14 -14.31
C ALA A 103 13.79 -3.35 -13.03
N THR A 104 13.21 -2.15 -12.91
CA THR A 104 13.32 -1.30 -11.72
C THR A 104 12.71 -1.97 -10.50
N ALA A 105 11.48 -2.49 -10.63
CA ALA A 105 10.81 -3.20 -9.54
C ALA A 105 11.59 -4.44 -9.08
N ARG A 106 12.15 -5.22 -10.00
CA ARG A 106 13.01 -6.37 -9.66
C ARG A 106 14.25 -5.96 -8.88
N THR A 107 14.88 -4.86 -9.28
CA THR A 107 16.06 -4.33 -8.59
C THR A 107 15.70 -3.90 -7.16
N GLN A 108 14.59 -3.17 -6.99
CA GLN A 108 14.10 -2.78 -5.67
C GLN A 108 13.78 -4.00 -4.79
N ILE A 109 13.07 -4.99 -5.33
CA ILE A 109 12.74 -6.23 -4.60
C ILE A 109 14.01 -6.98 -4.19
N ALA A 110 15.02 -7.07 -5.06
CA ALA A 110 16.28 -7.74 -4.73
C ALA A 110 17.04 -7.05 -3.58
N LEU A 111 17.07 -5.71 -3.56
CA LEU A 111 17.67 -4.95 -2.47
C LEU A 111 16.95 -5.19 -1.14
N LEU A 112 15.62 -5.29 -1.17
CA LEU A 112 14.78 -5.53 0.01
C LEU A 112 14.88 -6.98 0.52
N ALA A 113 15.08 -7.95 -0.37
CA ALA A 113 15.23 -9.36 0.00
C ALA A 113 16.64 -9.71 0.53
N GLY A 114 17.64 -8.87 0.22
CA GLY A 114 19.02 -9.03 0.70
C GLY A 114 19.31 -8.36 2.06
N SER A 115 18.35 -7.63 2.63
CA SER A 115 18.44 -6.92 3.92
C SER A 115 17.79 -7.69 5.06
#